data_AF-A0A519EU62-F1
#
_entry.id   AF-A0A519EU62-F1
#
_cell.length_a   1.000
_cell.length_b   1.000
_cell.length_c   1.000
_cell.angle_alpha   90.00
_cell.angle_beta   90.00
_cell.angle_gamma   90.00
#
_symmetry.space_group_name_H-M   'P 1'
#
loop_
_entity.id
_entity.type
_entity.pdbx_description
1 polymer ?
#
loop_
_entity_poly.entity_id
_entity_poly.type
_entity_poly.pdbx_seq_one_letter_code
_entity_poly.pdbx_strand_id
1 'polypeptide(L)'
;LPQLLRSRAAGHGEQNARLDALLAIMTTLSDTCVLYRAGEAGLHAMQHGAQQVLDAGGSATLSGRRALNQLDQQLLSLNASPGGAADLLAACLFIDRLEPGLGDATRNV
;
A
#
# COMPACT_ATOMS: atom_id res chain seq x y z
N LEU A 1 1.89 -9.90 -4.77
CA LEU A 1 1.26 -8.58 -4.53
C LEU A 1 0.00 -8.39 -5.39
N PRO A 2 -1.19 -8.85 -4.96
CA PRO A 2 -2.40 -8.81 -5.79
C PRO A 2 -2.79 -7.40 -6.26
N GLN A 3 -2.65 -6.39 -5.40
CA GLN A 3 -2.98 -5.00 -5.79
C GLN A 3 -1.98 -4.41 -6.79
N LEU A 4 -0.68 -4.74 -6.67
CA LEU A 4 0.34 -4.30 -7.64
C LEU A 4 0.00 -4.82 -9.05
N LEU A 5 -0.29 -6.12 -9.15
CA LEU A 5 -0.66 -6.77 -10.41
C LEU A 5 -1.96 -6.20 -10.98
N ARG A 6 -2.98 -6.01 -10.14
CA ARG A 6 -4.25 -5.37 -10.55
C ARG A 6 -4.02 -3.96 -11.12
N SER A 7 -3.22 -3.15 -10.44
CA SER A 7 -2.95 -1.76 -10.85
C SER A 7 -2.16 -1.71 -12.17
N ARG A 8 -1.16 -2.58 -12.34
CA ARG A 8 -0.42 -2.75 -13.61
C ARG A 8 -1.36 -3.19 -14.74
N ALA A 9 -2.22 -4.18 -14.50
CA ALA A 9 -3.19 -4.65 -15.49
C ALA A 9 -4.22 -3.58 -15.89
N ALA A 10 -4.55 -2.66 -14.97
CA ALA A 10 -5.38 -1.48 -15.24
C ALA A 10 -4.64 -0.36 -16.00
N GLY A 11 -3.37 -0.54 -16.36
CA GLY A 11 -2.56 0.45 -17.07
C GLY A 11 -2.07 1.59 -16.18
N HIS A 12 -2.15 1.47 -14.85
CA HIS A 12 -1.57 2.46 -13.95
C HIS A 12 -0.05 2.46 -14.10
N GLY A 13 0.55 3.65 -14.14
CA GLY A 13 2.00 3.79 -14.12
C GLY A 13 2.61 3.10 -12.89
N GLU A 14 3.83 2.58 -13.05
CA GLU A 14 4.49 1.73 -12.04
C GLU A 14 4.56 2.38 -10.64
N GLN A 15 4.78 3.70 -10.57
CA GLN A 15 4.77 4.42 -9.30
C GLN A 15 3.41 4.34 -8.59
N ASN A 16 2.31 4.56 -9.31
CA ASN A 16 0.95 4.46 -8.77
C ASN A 16 0.63 3.01 -8.39
N ALA A 17 1.08 2.03 -9.20
CA ALA A 17 0.86 0.62 -8.90
C ALA A 17 1.55 0.18 -7.59
N ARG A 18 2.77 0.67 -7.33
CA ARG A 18 3.48 0.45 -6.07
C ARG A 18 2.83 1.16 -4.89
N LEU A 19 2.31 2.36 -5.11
CA LEU A 19 1.59 3.11 -4.09
C LEU A 19 0.25 2.45 -3.73
N ASP A 20 -0.51 1.99 -4.72
CA ASP A 20 -1.73 1.22 -4.49
C ASP A 20 -1.42 -0.09 -3.75
N ALA A 21 -0.29 -0.72 -4.06
CA ALA A 21 0.17 -1.89 -3.33
C ALA A 21 0.54 -1.59 -1.87
N LEU A 22 1.20 -0.47 -1.59
CA LEU A 22 1.45 0.00 -0.22
C LEU A 22 0.14 0.20 0.54
N LEU A 23 -0.81 0.91 -0.08
CA LEU A 23 -2.12 1.17 0.51
C LEU A 23 -2.85 -0.14 0.82
N ALA A 24 -2.78 -1.14 -0.06
CA ALA A 24 -3.37 -2.45 0.20
C ALA A 24 -2.73 -3.14 1.42
N ILE A 25 -1.41 -3.07 1.59
CA ILE A 25 -0.73 -3.59 2.80
C ILE A 25 -1.23 -2.84 4.04
N MET A 26 -1.32 -1.51 3.96
CA MET A 26 -1.78 -0.66 5.06
C MET A 26 -3.21 -0.96 5.50
N THR A 27 -4.09 -1.49 4.63
CA THR A 27 -5.48 -1.82 5.01
C THR A 27 -5.60 -2.96 6.02
N THR A 28 -4.64 -3.88 6.08
CA THR A 28 -4.73 -5.10 6.91
C THR A 28 -3.59 -5.25 7.90
N LEU A 29 -2.45 -4.59 7.69
CA LEU A 29 -1.29 -4.74 8.56
C LEU A 29 -1.52 -4.04 9.90
N SER A 30 -1.30 -4.76 11.00
CA SER A 30 -1.10 -4.17 12.33
C SER A 30 0.32 -3.60 12.42
N ASP A 31 0.54 -2.43 11.82
CA ASP A 31 1.85 -1.79 11.73
C ASP A 31 2.34 -1.35 13.12
N THR A 32 3.41 -2.00 13.60
CA THR A 32 3.97 -1.74 14.93
C THR A 32 4.63 -0.37 15.05
N CYS A 33 5.14 0.21 13.95
CA CYS A 33 5.66 1.57 13.95
C CYS A 33 4.53 2.59 14.16
N VAL A 34 3.36 2.35 13.55
CA VAL A 34 2.18 3.19 13.77
C VAL A 34 1.65 3.02 15.19
N LEU A 35 1.47 1.78 15.66
CA LEU A 35 1.01 1.50 17.02
C LEU A 35 1.90 2.16 18.07
N TYR A 36 3.23 2.09 17.89
CA TYR A 36 4.19 2.68 18.82
C TYR A 36 4.08 4.22 18.90
N ARG A 37 3.83 4.90 17.76
CA ARG A 37 3.83 6.37 17.70
C ARG A 37 2.47 7.03 17.90
N ALA A 38 1.41 6.37 17.46
CA ALA A 38 0.06 6.93 17.34
C ALA A 38 -1.04 6.02 17.93
N GLY A 39 -0.68 4.86 18.49
CA GLY A 39 -1.61 3.93 19.10
C GLY A 39 -2.63 3.32 18.12
N GLU A 40 -3.66 2.70 18.69
CA GLU A 40 -4.74 2.07 17.91
C GLU A 40 -5.50 3.09 17.05
N ALA A 41 -5.68 4.32 17.53
CA ALA A 41 -6.33 5.39 16.78
C ALA A 41 -5.56 5.70 15.48
N GLY A 42 -4.23 5.78 15.54
CA GLY A 42 -3.38 5.94 14.36
C GLY A 42 -3.45 4.74 13.42
N LEU A 43 -3.49 3.51 13.96
CA LEU A 43 -3.61 2.30 13.17
C LEU A 43 -4.95 2.25 12.41
N HIS A 44 -6.05 2.55 13.08
CA HIS A 44 -7.37 2.60 12.46
C HIS A 44 -7.46 3.72 11.41
N ALA A 45 -6.93 4.91 11.70
CA ALA A 45 -6.87 6.00 10.73
C ALA A 45 -6.11 5.59 9.46
N MET A 46 -4.96 4.92 9.61
CA MET A 46 -4.17 4.38 8.51
C MET A 46 -4.98 3.37 7.68
N GLN A 47 -5.56 2.36 8.33
CA GLN A 47 -6.28 1.27 7.66
C GLN A 47 -7.51 1.80 6.91
N HIS A 48 -8.33 2.63 7.56
CA HIS A 48 -9.53 3.20 6.95
C HIS A 48 -9.20 4.17 5.83
N GLY A 49 -8.26 5.09 6.03
CA GLY A 49 -7.91 6.04 4.97
C GLY A 49 -7.25 5.34 3.79
N ALA A 50 -6.42 4.31 4.00
CA ALA A 50 -5.87 3.52 2.90
C ALA A 50 -6.96 2.81 2.09
N GLN A 51 -7.96 2.23 2.76
CA GLN A 51 -9.11 1.61 2.09
C GLN A 51 -9.90 2.65 1.27
N GLN A 52 -10.13 3.85 1.81
CA GLN A 52 -10.82 4.92 1.10
C GLN A 52 -10.10 5.34 -0.20
N VAL A 53 -8.77 5.34 -0.21
CA VAL A 53 -8.00 5.63 -1.44
C VAL A 53 -8.25 4.56 -2.50
N LEU A 54 -8.22 3.28 -2.10
CA LEU A 54 -8.45 2.16 -3.02
C LEU A 54 -9.89 2.14 -3.55
N ASP A 55 -10.88 2.38 -2.67
CA ASP A 55 -12.30 2.49 -3.04
C ASP A 55 -12.56 3.67 -3.98
N ALA A 56 -11.79 4.75 -3.84
CA ALA A 56 -11.81 5.91 -4.73
C ALA A 56 -11.13 5.66 -6.09
N GLY A 57 -10.69 4.43 -6.38
CA GLY A 57 -10.07 4.01 -7.64
C GLY A 57 -8.53 4.00 -7.63
N GLY A 58 -7.91 4.15 -6.47
CA GLY A 58 -6.45 4.13 -6.33
C GLY A 58 -5.77 5.44 -6.77
N SER A 59 -4.48 5.55 -6.49
CA SER A 59 -3.64 6.75 -6.63
C SER A 59 -3.48 7.24 -8.08
N ALA A 60 -3.81 6.44 -9.08
CA ALA A 60 -3.82 6.87 -10.47
C ALA A 60 -5.01 7.79 -10.81
N THR A 61 -6.09 7.72 -10.04
CA THR A 61 -7.32 8.52 -10.27
C THR A 61 -7.27 9.87 -9.55
N LEU A 62 -8.08 10.83 -10.02
CA LEU A 62 -8.18 12.13 -9.35
C LEU A 62 -8.81 12.02 -7.95
N SER A 63 -9.85 11.20 -7.81
CA SER A 63 -10.51 10.90 -6.54
C SER A 63 -9.56 10.22 -5.56
N GLY A 64 -8.84 9.19 -6.00
CA GLY A 64 -7.84 8.51 -5.18
C GLY A 64 -6.70 9.42 -4.75
N ARG A 65 -6.17 10.29 -5.64
CA ARG A 65 -5.15 11.28 -5.23
C ARG A 65 -5.63 12.25 -4.16
N ARG A 66 -6.91 12.67 -4.21
CA ARG A 66 -7.49 13.54 -3.17
C ARG A 66 -7.61 12.81 -1.84
N ALA A 67 -8.13 11.58 -1.85
CA ALA A 67 -8.22 10.75 -0.65
C ALA A 67 -6.82 10.44 -0.08
N LEU A 68 -5.82 10.23 -0.95
CA LEU A 68 -4.45 9.96 -0.52
C LEU A 68 -3.85 11.17 0.19
N ASN A 69 -4.04 12.39 -0.33
CA ASN A 69 -3.60 13.60 0.35
C ASN A 69 -4.30 13.78 1.70
N GLN A 70 -5.58 13.43 1.82
CA GLN A 70 -6.31 13.47 3.09
C GLN A 70 -5.72 12.46 4.09
N LEU A 71 -5.46 11.23 3.64
CA LEU A 71 -4.80 10.20 4.45
C LEU A 71 -3.42 10.68 4.92
N ASP A 72 -2.59 11.21 4.02
CA ASP A 72 -1.24 11.69 4.33
C ASP A 72 -1.28 12.80 5.40
N GLN A 73 -2.14 13.80 5.21
CA GLN A 73 -2.35 14.87 6.20
C GLN A 73 -2.83 14.33 7.55
N GLN A 74 -3.74 13.35 7.54
CA GLN A 74 -4.25 12.73 8.76
C GLN A 74 -3.12 11.97 9.50
N LEU A 75 -2.33 11.17 8.80
CA LEU A 75 -1.21 10.44 9.40
C LEU A 75 -0.13 11.38 9.95
N LEU A 76 0.18 12.47 9.22
CA LEU A 76 1.10 13.51 9.69
C LEU A 76 0.58 14.17 10.97
N SER A 77 -0.72 14.50 11.05
CA SER A 77 -1.31 15.11 12.23
C SER A 77 -1.29 14.19 13.47
N LEU A 78 -1.33 12.87 13.25
CA LEU A 78 -1.26 11.84 14.28
C LEU A 78 0.18 11.41 14.61
N ASN A 79 1.20 11.98 13.94
CA ASN A 79 2.58 11.52 14.02
C ASN A 79 2.73 10.02 13.69
N ALA A 80 1.85 9.49 12.84
CA ALA A 80 1.82 8.10 12.41
C ALA A 80 2.66 7.93 11.14
N SER A 81 3.55 6.94 11.10
CA SER A 81 4.28 6.56 9.89
C SER A 81 4.15 5.06 9.65
N PRO A 82 3.65 4.63 8.48
CA PRO A 82 3.44 3.22 8.13
C PRO A 82 4.76 2.54 7.73
N GLY A 83 5.74 2.55 8.64
CA GLY A 83 7.09 2.04 8.39
C GLY A 83 7.12 0.53 8.11
N GLY A 84 6.39 -0.25 8.91
CA GLY A 84 6.29 -1.70 8.70
C GLY A 84 5.65 -2.04 7.36
N ALA A 85 4.61 -1.29 6.95
CA ALA A 85 3.99 -1.46 5.64
C ALA A 85 4.96 -1.12 4.49
N ALA A 86 5.77 -0.07 4.65
CA ALA A 86 6.78 0.32 3.66
C ALA A 86 7.89 -0.74 3.52
N ASP A 87 8.36 -1.30 4.63
CA ASP A 87 9.36 -2.38 4.63
C ASP A 87 8.82 -3.65 3.96
N LEU A 88 7.57 -4.02 4.25
CA LEU A 88 6.90 -5.14 3.57
C LEU A 88 6.74 -4.89 2.07
N LEU A 89 6.39 -3.68 1.66
CA LEU A 89 6.33 -3.33 0.24
C LEU A 89 7.70 -3.49 -0.40
N ALA A 90 8.76 -2.98 0.22
CA ALA A 90 10.12 -3.07 -0.29
C ALA A 90 10.55 -4.54 -0.49
N ALA A 91 10.31 -5.39 0.50
CA ALA A 91 10.59 -6.83 0.41
C ALA A 91 9.78 -7.50 -0.72
N CYS A 92 8.49 -7.17 -0.84
CA CYS A 92 7.65 -7.75 -1.88
C CYS A 92 8.06 -7.27 -3.29
N LEU A 93 8.46 -6.01 -3.46
CA LEU A 93 8.96 -5.47 -4.73
C LEU A 93 10.32 -6.06 -5.12
N PHE A 94 11.16 -6.36 -4.12
CA PHE A 94 12.40 -7.08 -4.35
C PHE A 94 12.12 -8.48 -4.92
N ILE A 95 11.20 -9.24 -4.31
CA ILE A 95 10.80 -10.57 -4.78
C ILE A 95 10.12 -10.50 -6.17
N ASP A 96 9.18 -9.57 -6.38
CA ASP A 96 8.51 -9.33 -7.68
C ASP A 96 9.51 -9.09 -8.81
N ARG A 97 10.64 -8.45 -8.51
CA ARG A 97 11.70 -8.19 -9.49
C ARG A 97 12.61 -9.39 -9.76
N LEU A 98 12.67 -10.36 -8.84
CA LEU A 98 13.43 -11.60 -9.01
C LEU A 98 12.64 -12.69 -9.73
N GLU A 99 11.30 -12.70 -9.64
CA GLU A 99 10.44 -13.70 -10.31
C GLU A 99 10.74 -13.87 -11.82
N PRO A 100 10.98 -12.81 -12.63
CA PRO A 100 11.37 -12.98 -14.03
C PRO A 100 12.69 -13.74 -14.25
N GLY A 101 13.57 -13.75 -13.25
CA GLY A 101 14.87 -14.43 -13.30
C GLY A 101 14.90 -15.83 -12.67
N LEU A 102 13.85 -16.23 -11.93
CA LEU A 102 13.75 -17.55 -11.31
C LEU A 102 13.17 -18.63 -12.24
N GLY A 103 12.67 -18.24 -13.42
CA GLY A 103 11.92 -19.13 -14.30
C GLY A 103 10.57 -19.51 -13.70
N ASP A 104 9.65 -19.94 -14.56
CA ASP A 104 8.31 -20.42 -14.20
C ASP A 104 8.39 -21.77 -13.45
N ALA A 105 9.04 -21.78 -12.30
CA ALA A 105 9.00 -22.88 -11.36
C ALA A 105 7.70 -22.73 -10.57
N THR A 106 6.67 -23.46 -11.01
CA THR A 106 5.44 -23.78 -10.25
C THR A 106 4.29 -22.76 -10.27
N ARG A 107 3.69 -22.53 -11.45
CA ARG A 107 2.23 -22.69 -11.58
C ARG A 107 1.89 -24.18 -11.76
N ASN A 108 2.10 -24.97 -10.71
CA ASN A 108 1.61 -26.35 -10.62
C ASN A 108 1.18 -26.58 -9.17
N VAL A 109 -0.06 -26.22 -8.87
CA VAL A 109 -0.91 -26.84 -7.85
C VAL A 109 -2.29 -26.98 -8.47
#